data_AF-A0A917R905-F1
#
_entry.id   AF-A0A917R905-F1
#
_cell.length_a   1.000
_cell.length_b   1.000
_cell.length_c   1.000
_cell.angle_alpha   90.00
_cell.angle_beta   90.00
_cell.angle_gamma   90.00
#
_symmetry.space_group_name_H-M   'P 1'
#
loop_
_entity.id
_entity.type
_entity.pdbx_description
1 polymer ?
#
loop_
_entity_poly.entity_id
_entity_poly.type
_entity_poly.pdbx_seq_one_letter_code
_entity_poly.pdbx_strand_id
1 'polypeptide(L)'
;MAERTRAHAETTDPVAEVRRRLDELLAAGGAAPGAARGSRPDEPDPQRARPADSGAPDGASVQRRSASRESAGGDAAGSLEQAKEVCLRLLAVRARSRAELAQRLSAKEYPPEVIDQVLDRLAEIGLIDDIDFAQQWVRQRHGFSGKGRRALEQELRRKGVSQEDSAVALETVTADDEYERATELVRRKLRSLPAGLEREKAIRRLVGMLARRGYGHSVAYAVVKAEWDGADGLGHEDAPLD
;
A
#
# COMPACT_ATOMS: atom_id res chain seq x y z
N MET A 1 -12.42 27.79 -45.68
CA MET A 1 -11.05 27.23 -45.65
C MET A 1 -10.47 27.34 -44.24
N ALA A 2 -10.76 26.38 -43.37
CA ALA A 2 -10.08 26.18 -42.08
C ALA A 2 -10.59 24.88 -41.41
N GLU A 3 -10.51 23.74 -42.10
CA GLU A 3 -10.69 22.45 -41.44
C GLU A 3 -9.50 22.20 -40.51
N ARG A 4 -9.69 22.40 -39.20
CA ARG A 4 -8.75 21.92 -38.20
C ARG A 4 -9.19 20.55 -37.72
N THR A 5 -8.51 19.54 -38.26
CA THR A 5 -8.55 18.13 -37.85
C THR A 5 -8.54 18.00 -36.33
N ARG A 6 -9.70 17.64 -35.77
CA ARG A 6 -9.81 17.24 -34.37
C ARG A 6 -9.41 15.77 -34.30
N ALA A 7 -8.11 15.53 -34.05
CA ALA A 7 -7.57 14.20 -33.89
C ALA A 7 -8.43 13.40 -32.90
N HIS A 8 -8.82 12.19 -33.29
CA HIS A 8 -9.39 11.24 -32.34
C HIS A 8 -8.33 10.97 -31.27
N ALA A 9 -8.65 11.27 -30.01
CA ALA A 9 -7.93 10.65 -28.91
C ALA A 9 -8.28 9.16 -28.97
N GLU A 10 -7.30 8.32 -29.30
CA GLU A 10 -7.45 6.87 -29.21
C GLU A 10 -7.73 6.51 -27.75
N THR A 11 -9.01 6.27 -27.44
CA THR A 11 -9.45 5.78 -26.14
C THR A 11 -9.01 4.33 -26.01
N THR A 12 -7.72 4.15 -25.69
CA THR A 12 -7.13 2.85 -25.36
C THR A 12 -7.92 2.28 -24.20
N ASP A 13 -8.55 1.11 -24.40
CA ASP A 13 -9.26 0.42 -23.32
C ASP A 13 -8.23 0.06 -22.22
N PRO A 14 -8.34 0.61 -21.00
CA PRO A 14 -7.38 0.35 -19.94
C PRO A 14 -7.32 -1.13 -19.53
N VAL A 15 -8.42 -1.88 -19.74
CA VAL A 15 -8.45 -3.33 -19.49
C VAL A 15 -7.70 -4.08 -20.58
N ALA A 16 -7.83 -3.67 -21.85
CA ALA A 16 -7.04 -4.21 -22.95
C ALA A 16 -5.54 -3.91 -22.78
N GLU A 17 -5.17 -2.74 -22.26
CA GLU A 17 -3.78 -2.40 -21.94
C GLU A 17 -3.19 -3.32 -20.85
N VAL A 18 -3.91 -3.55 -19.75
CA VAL A 18 -3.46 -4.50 -18.70
C VAL A 18 -3.44 -5.94 -19.22
N ARG A 19 -4.34 -6.33 -20.14
CA ARG A 19 -4.29 -7.62 -20.81
C ARG A 19 -3.11 -7.75 -21.78
N ARG A 20 -2.77 -6.71 -22.54
CA ARG A 20 -1.56 -6.71 -23.37
C ARG A 20 -0.32 -6.88 -22.51
N ARG A 21 -0.23 -6.14 -21.40
CA ARG A 21 0.86 -6.27 -20.43
C ARG A 21 0.90 -7.67 -19.79
N LEU A 22 -0.25 -8.29 -19.48
CA LEU A 22 -0.35 -9.69 -19.05
C LEU A 22 0.29 -10.63 -20.09
N ASP A 23 -0.10 -10.51 -21.36
CA ASP A 23 0.37 -11.38 -22.43
C ASP A 23 1.88 -11.18 -22.73
N GLU A 24 2.36 -9.94 -22.69
CA GLU A 24 3.78 -9.58 -22.80
C GLU A 24 4.61 -10.19 -21.66
N LEU A 25 4.16 -10.08 -20.41
CA LEU A 25 4.83 -10.64 -19.23
C LEU A 25 4.84 -12.18 -19.23
N LEU A 26 3.78 -12.80 -19.74
CA LEU A 26 3.72 -14.25 -19.95
C LEU A 26 4.68 -14.71 -21.07
N ALA A 27 4.79 -13.94 -22.16
CA ALA A 27 5.67 -14.24 -23.29
C ALA A 27 7.16 -14.03 -22.97
N ALA A 28 7.49 -13.09 -22.06
CA ALA A 28 8.87 -12.77 -21.68
C ALA A 28 9.57 -13.87 -20.86
N GLY A 29 8.83 -14.85 -20.31
CA GLY A 29 9.37 -15.90 -19.44
C GLY A 29 9.71 -15.36 -18.05
N GLY A 30 8.75 -15.43 -17.14
CA GLY A 30 8.78 -14.76 -15.84
C GLY A 30 10.05 -14.94 -15.01
N ALA A 31 10.93 -13.94 -15.03
CA ALA A 31 11.97 -13.71 -14.04
C ALA A 31 11.50 -12.57 -13.11
N ALA A 32 10.86 -12.93 -12.00
CA ALA A 32 10.33 -11.96 -11.05
C ALA A 32 11.47 -11.18 -10.36
N PRO A 33 11.41 -9.85 -10.27
CA PRO A 33 12.33 -9.10 -9.42
C PRO A 33 11.92 -9.28 -7.94
N GLY A 34 12.77 -9.93 -7.14
CA GLY A 34 12.86 -9.64 -5.71
C GLY A 34 11.85 -10.29 -4.74
N ALA A 35 11.37 -11.51 -4.98
CA ALA A 35 10.65 -12.27 -3.94
C ALA A 35 11.61 -13.02 -2.98
N ALA A 36 12.23 -12.32 -2.04
CA ALA A 36 13.23 -12.90 -1.12
C ALA A 36 12.88 -12.76 0.37
N ARG A 37 12.24 -13.82 0.92
CA ARG A 37 12.03 -14.14 2.36
C ARG A 37 10.95 -13.32 3.10
N GLY A 38 9.93 -14.03 3.60
CA GLY A 38 8.96 -13.49 4.57
C GLY A 38 8.26 -14.64 5.31
N SER A 39 8.73 -14.91 6.54
CA SER A 39 8.31 -15.90 7.55
C SER A 39 7.00 -16.71 7.35
N ARG A 40 7.12 -18.04 7.52
CA ARG A 40 5.98 -18.94 7.81
C ARG A 40 5.43 -18.67 9.23
N PRO A 41 4.12 -18.87 9.49
CA PRO A 41 3.57 -18.90 10.85
C PRO A 41 4.04 -20.14 11.62
N ASP A 42 4.06 -20.04 12.96
CA ASP A 42 4.47 -21.13 13.87
C ASP A 42 3.63 -22.42 13.72
N GLU A 43 4.31 -23.56 13.60
CA GLU A 43 3.73 -24.89 13.85
C GLU A 43 3.77 -25.21 15.36
N PRO A 44 2.69 -25.72 15.96
CA PRO A 44 2.71 -26.19 17.35
C PRO A 44 3.41 -27.56 17.46
N ASP A 45 4.45 -27.61 18.30
CA ASP A 45 5.28 -28.78 18.59
C ASP A 45 4.49 -30.02 19.07
N PRO A 46 4.50 -31.15 18.33
CA PRO A 46 3.78 -32.37 18.69
C PRO A 46 4.69 -33.46 19.30
N GLN A 47 5.50 -33.15 20.32
CA GLN A 47 6.29 -34.16 21.05
C GLN A 47 5.90 -34.34 22.52
N ARG A 48 4.82 -35.10 22.77
CA ARG A 48 4.63 -35.77 24.07
C ARG A 48 3.95 -37.14 23.97
N ALA A 49 4.74 -38.15 23.62
CA ALA A 49 4.29 -39.54 23.60
C ALA A 49 4.11 -40.14 25.01
N ARG A 50 3.06 -40.96 25.20
CA ARG A 50 3.08 -42.20 26.00
C ARG A 50 2.08 -43.23 25.42
N PRO A 51 2.38 -44.55 25.43
CA PRO A 51 1.54 -45.58 24.83
C PRO A 51 0.75 -46.44 25.85
N ALA A 52 -0.40 -46.97 25.41
CA ALA A 52 -1.19 -48.12 25.91
C ALA A 52 -2.55 -48.07 25.15
N ASP A 53 -3.27 -49.14 24.80
CA ASP A 53 -3.08 -50.60 24.90
C ASP A 53 -3.82 -51.26 23.69
N SER A 54 -3.59 -52.55 23.49
CA SER A 54 -4.16 -53.46 22.49
C SER A 54 -5.69 -53.62 22.53
N GLY A 55 -6.30 -53.92 21.36
CA GLY A 55 -7.73 -54.24 21.25
C GLY A 55 -8.30 -54.25 19.83
N ALA A 56 -8.22 -55.39 19.16
CA ALA A 56 -9.04 -55.77 17.98
C ALA A 56 -9.81 -57.06 18.34
N PRO A 57 -10.85 -57.52 17.61
CA PRO A 57 -11.37 -57.09 16.29
C PRO A 57 -12.84 -56.55 16.43
N ASP A 58 -13.77 -56.50 15.45
CA ASP A 58 -13.80 -57.00 14.06
C ASP A 58 -14.81 -56.24 13.16
N GLY A 59 -14.81 -56.58 11.87
CA GLY A 59 -15.93 -56.67 10.92
C GLY A 59 -17.07 -55.63 10.95
N ALA A 60 -17.11 -54.77 9.91
CA ALA A 60 -18.33 -54.60 9.08
C ALA A 60 -18.05 -53.75 7.82
N SER A 61 -18.41 -54.30 6.66
CA SER A 61 -18.42 -53.61 5.36
C SER A 61 -19.46 -52.49 5.29
N VAL A 62 -19.07 -51.27 4.88
CA VAL A 62 -19.97 -50.32 4.20
C VAL A 62 -19.24 -49.66 3.04
N GLN A 63 -19.69 -49.94 1.82
CA GLN A 63 -19.20 -49.29 0.61
C GLN A 63 -19.45 -47.78 0.68
N ARG A 64 -18.38 -46.96 0.59
CA ARG A 64 -18.50 -45.50 0.58
C ARG A 64 -18.00 -44.91 -0.74
N ARG A 65 -18.87 -45.03 -1.74
CA ARG A 65 -19.02 -44.14 -2.92
C ARG A 65 -17.75 -43.45 -3.41
N SER A 66 -16.94 -44.19 -4.17
CA SER A 66 -15.96 -43.63 -5.11
C SER A 66 -16.68 -43.08 -6.36
N ALA A 67 -17.46 -42.01 -6.22
CA ALA A 67 -18.17 -41.35 -7.32
C ALA A 67 -18.69 -39.94 -6.94
N SER A 68 -17.79 -38.95 -6.83
CA SER A 68 -18.15 -37.50 -6.83
C SER A 68 -16.96 -36.52 -6.88
N ARG A 69 -15.73 -36.93 -7.27
CA ARG A 69 -14.58 -36.00 -7.37
C ARG A 69 -14.45 -35.28 -8.72
N GLU A 70 -15.23 -35.64 -9.72
CA GLU A 70 -15.03 -35.19 -11.11
C GLU A 70 -15.89 -33.97 -11.50
N SER A 71 -16.83 -33.53 -10.65
CA SER A 71 -17.72 -32.39 -10.97
C SER A 71 -17.17 -31.02 -10.54
N ALA A 72 -16.21 -30.94 -9.63
CA ALA A 72 -15.77 -29.67 -9.04
C ALA A 72 -14.79 -28.88 -9.93
N GLY A 73 -14.16 -29.53 -10.92
CA GLY A 73 -13.14 -28.90 -11.76
C GLY A 73 -13.68 -27.81 -12.70
N GLY A 74 -14.91 -27.94 -13.18
CA GLY A 74 -15.54 -26.97 -14.08
C GLY A 74 -15.88 -25.66 -13.38
N ASP A 75 -16.54 -25.73 -12.22
CA ASP A 75 -16.96 -24.56 -11.46
C ASP A 75 -15.76 -23.82 -10.84
N ALA A 76 -14.72 -24.55 -10.40
CA ALA A 76 -13.48 -23.96 -9.91
C ALA A 76 -12.72 -23.21 -11.01
N ALA A 77 -12.55 -23.82 -12.20
CA ALA A 77 -11.91 -23.16 -13.34
C ALA A 77 -12.69 -21.92 -13.81
N GLY A 78 -14.02 -22.00 -13.85
CA GLY A 78 -14.87 -20.85 -14.14
C GLY A 78 -14.72 -19.72 -13.10
N SER A 79 -14.62 -20.07 -11.82
CA SER A 79 -14.43 -19.12 -10.71
C SER A 79 -13.06 -18.42 -10.76
N LEU A 80 -11.99 -19.15 -11.14
CA LEU A 80 -10.64 -18.61 -11.28
C LEU A 80 -10.55 -17.53 -12.37
N GLU A 81 -11.04 -17.82 -13.58
CA GLU A 81 -11.00 -16.85 -14.68
C GLU A 81 -11.92 -15.64 -14.39
N GLN A 82 -13.06 -15.84 -13.73
CA GLN A 82 -13.92 -14.72 -13.29
C GLN A 82 -13.24 -13.83 -12.23
N ALA A 83 -12.58 -14.42 -11.24
CA ALA A 83 -11.85 -13.68 -10.20
C ALA A 83 -10.64 -12.92 -10.78
N LYS A 84 -9.86 -13.56 -11.65
CA LYS A 84 -8.78 -12.93 -12.44
C LYS A 84 -9.29 -11.73 -13.23
N GLU A 85 -10.38 -11.90 -13.97
CA GLU A 85 -11.01 -10.84 -14.77
C GLU A 85 -11.59 -9.69 -13.89
N VAL A 86 -12.03 -9.97 -12.65
CA VAL A 86 -12.31 -8.92 -11.66
C VAL A 86 -11.03 -8.16 -11.29
N CYS A 87 -9.92 -8.83 -11.02
CA CYS A 87 -8.64 -8.20 -10.70
C CYS A 87 -8.09 -7.35 -11.87
N LEU A 88 -8.11 -7.86 -13.10
CA LEU A 88 -7.63 -7.12 -14.29
C LEU A 88 -8.39 -5.80 -14.46
N ARG A 89 -9.73 -5.80 -14.36
CA ARG A 89 -10.54 -4.57 -14.38
C ARG A 89 -10.25 -3.62 -13.22
N LEU A 90 -9.92 -4.15 -12.04
CA LEU A 90 -9.59 -3.33 -10.87
C LEU A 90 -8.21 -2.66 -11.01
N LEU A 91 -7.24 -3.37 -11.59
CA LEU A 91 -5.88 -2.89 -11.86
C LEU A 91 -5.82 -1.89 -13.02
N ALA A 92 -6.63 -2.11 -14.07
CA ALA A 92 -6.81 -1.21 -15.21
C ALA A 92 -7.22 0.22 -14.83
N VAL A 93 -7.93 0.40 -13.70
CA VAL A 93 -8.31 1.72 -13.17
C VAL A 93 -7.18 2.38 -12.38
N ARG A 94 -6.40 1.60 -11.62
CA ARG A 94 -5.20 2.03 -10.87
C ARG A 94 -4.47 0.82 -10.29
N ALA A 95 -3.18 0.98 -10.01
CA ALA A 95 -2.42 0.09 -9.14
C ALA A 95 -3.13 -0.13 -7.78
N ARG A 96 -3.05 -1.36 -7.26
CA ARG A 96 -3.63 -1.81 -5.99
C ARG A 96 -2.70 -2.80 -5.32
N SER A 97 -2.63 -2.76 -4.00
CA SER A 97 -1.99 -3.82 -3.20
C SER A 97 -2.74 -5.14 -3.30
N ARG A 98 -2.05 -6.26 -3.10
CA ARG A 98 -2.61 -7.62 -2.98
C ARG A 98 -3.79 -7.66 -2.02
N ALA A 99 -3.67 -7.05 -0.84
CA ALA A 99 -4.72 -7.04 0.18
C ALA A 99 -5.98 -6.25 -0.24
N GLU A 100 -5.85 -5.16 -1.02
CA GLU A 100 -7.00 -4.47 -1.61
C GLU A 100 -7.75 -5.36 -2.62
N LEU A 101 -7.03 -6.21 -3.36
CA LEU A 101 -7.64 -7.15 -4.31
C LEU A 101 -8.28 -8.33 -3.58
N ALA A 102 -7.61 -8.93 -2.59
CA ALA A 102 -8.14 -9.98 -1.74
C ALA A 102 -9.48 -9.57 -1.10
N GLN A 103 -9.53 -8.41 -0.42
CA GLN A 103 -10.76 -7.87 0.16
C GLN A 103 -11.89 -7.70 -0.88
N ARG A 104 -11.55 -7.33 -2.12
CA ARG A 104 -12.54 -7.17 -3.21
C ARG A 104 -13.04 -8.48 -3.79
N LEU A 105 -12.26 -9.55 -3.73
CA LEU A 105 -12.70 -10.89 -4.11
C LEU A 105 -13.48 -11.56 -2.97
N SER A 106 -13.06 -11.43 -1.71
CA SER A 106 -13.81 -11.94 -0.56
C SER A 106 -15.18 -11.27 -0.42
N ALA A 107 -15.28 -9.96 -0.69
CA ALA A 107 -16.56 -9.24 -0.75
C ALA A 107 -17.44 -9.62 -1.96
N LYS A 108 -16.96 -10.49 -2.84
CA LYS A 108 -17.69 -11.14 -3.95
C LYS A 108 -17.88 -12.63 -3.72
N GLU A 109 -17.62 -13.12 -2.50
CA GLU A 109 -17.85 -14.50 -2.07
C GLU A 109 -17.03 -15.55 -2.83
N TYR A 110 -15.90 -15.16 -3.42
CA TYR A 110 -14.93 -16.13 -3.98
C TYR A 110 -14.24 -16.94 -2.86
N PRO A 111 -14.02 -18.26 -3.03
CA PRO A 111 -13.32 -19.09 -2.06
C PRO A 111 -11.88 -18.61 -1.80
N PRO A 112 -11.34 -18.71 -0.57
CA PRO A 112 -9.98 -18.29 -0.25
C PRO A 112 -8.91 -18.89 -1.16
N GLU A 113 -9.06 -20.16 -1.53
CA GLU A 113 -8.11 -20.90 -2.38
C GLU A 113 -8.08 -20.32 -3.81
N VAL A 114 -9.25 -19.89 -4.33
CA VAL A 114 -9.39 -19.22 -5.63
C VAL A 114 -8.77 -17.82 -5.57
N ILE A 115 -8.95 -17.11 -4.46
CA ILE A 115 -8.37 -15.78 -4.23
C ILE A 115 -6.85 -15.87 -4.24
N ASP A 116 -6.26 -16.71 -3.38
CA ASP A 116 -4.81 -16.81 -3.28
C ASP A 116 -4.18 -17.31 -4.59
N GLN A 117 -4.75 -18.31 -5.25
CA GLN A 117 -4.23 -18.80 -6.54
C GLN A 117 -4.23 -17.72 -7.63
N VAL A 118 -5.27 -16.87 -7.71
CA VAL A 118 -5.32 -15.75 -8.66
C VAL A 118 -4.31 -14.66 -8.30
N LEU A 119 -4.21 -14.30 -7.02
CA LEU A 119 -3.31 -13.23 -6.57
C LEU A 119 -1.84 -13.65 -6.65
N ASP A 120 -1.52 -14.92 -6.36
CA ASP A 120 -0.19 -15.50 -6.55
C ASP A 120 0.22 -15.44 -8.02
N ARG A 121 -0.65 -15.92 -8.93
CA ARG A 121 -0.33 -15.90 -10.36
C ARG A 121 -0.19 -14.49 -10.92
N LEU A 122 -0.97 -13.52 -10.44
CA LEU A 122 -0.86 -12.12 -10.84
C LEU A 122 0.38 -11.42 -10.25
N ALA A 123 0.88 -11.86 -9.09
CA ALA A 123 2.12 -11.38 -8.50
C ALA A 123 3.36 -12.00 -9.18
N GLU A 124 3.35 -13.31 -9.45
CA GLU A 124 4.43 -14.04 -10.13
C GLU A 124 4.82 -13.41 -11.48
N ILE A 125 3.84 -12.94 -12.23
CA ILE A 125 4.02 -12.26 -13.52
C ILE A 125 4.31 -10.75 -13.39
N GLY A 126 4.23 -10.14 -12.20
CA GLY A 126 4.46 -8.71 -12.00
C GLY A 126 3.30 -7.77 -12.39
N LEU A 127 2.05 -8.22 -12.30
CA LEU A 127 0.85 -7.34 -12.36
C LEU A 127 0.39 -6.87 -10.98
N ILE A 128 0.74 -7.61 -9.92
CA ILE A 128 0.63 -7.16 -8.53
C ILE A 128 2.07 -6.99 -8.01
N ASP A 129 2.38 -5.78 -7.58
CA ASP A 129 3.64 -5.43 -6.93
C ASP A 129 3.30 -4.48 -5.77
N ASP A 130 3.41 -4.99 -4.54
CA ASP A 130 3.09 -4.24 -3.33
C ASP A 130 4.19 -3.22 -3.00
N ILE A 131 5.43 -3.41 -3.47
CA ILE A 131 6.54 -2.45 -3.33
C ILE A 131 6.33 -1.27 -4.26
N ASP A 132 6.09 -1.49 -5.55
CA ASP A 132 5.79 -0.41 -6.51
C ASP A 132 4.51 0.35 -6.10
N PHE A 133 3.45 -0.38 -5.70
CA PHE A 133 2.25 0.24 -5.14
C PHE A 133 2.57 1.13 -3.92
N ALA A 134 3.39 0.64 -2.98
CA ALA A 134 3.77 1.39 -1.79
C ALA A 134 4.61 2.63 -2.13
N GLN A 135 5.58 2.51 -3.03
CA GLN A 135 6.39 3.63 -3.50
C GLN A 135 5.55 4.68 -4.23
N GLN A 136 4.63 4.28 -5.12
CA GLN A 136 3.68 5.20 -5.76
C GLN A 136 2.80 5.91 -4.74
N TRP A 137 2.31 5.19 -3.73
CA TRP A 137 1.51 5.74 -2.64
C TRP A 137 2.30 6.78 -1.83
N VAL A 138 3.55 6.46 -1.45
CA VAL A 138 4.47 7.36 -0.74
C VAL A 138 4.72 8.62 -1.56
N ARG A 139 5.15 8.50 -2.84
CA ARG A 139 5.38 9.65 -3.73
C ARG A 139 4.15 10.55 -3.83
N GLN A 140 2.97 9.97 -4.06
CA GLN A 140 1.72 10.74 -4.17
C GLN A 140 1.34 11.44 -2.85
N ARG A 141 1.46 10.76 -1.71
CA ARG A 141 1.02 11.28 -0.40
C ARG A 141 2.02 12.27 0.20
N HIS A 142 3.33 12.06 0.04
CA HIS A 142 4.34 13.05 0.42
C HIS A 142 4.21 14.30 -0.46
N GLY A 143 4.26 14.12 -1.78
CA GLY A 143 4.18 15.18 -2.78
C GLY A 143 2.90 16.01 -2.71
N PHE A 144 1.73 15.41 -2.88
CA PHE A 144 0.46 16.18 -2.92
C PHE A 144 -0.17 16.41 -1.55
N SER A 145 -0.09 15.41 -0.65
CA SER A 145 -0.73 15.50 0.65
C SER A 145 0.20 15.98 1.77
N GLY A 146 1.51 16.13 1.58
CA GLY A 146 2.43 16.61 2.62
C GLY A 146 2.36 15.77 3.91
N LYS A 147 2.28 14.45 3.78
CA LYS A 147 2.23 13.47 4.87
C LYS A 147 3.64 13.04 5.25
N GLY A 148 3.99 13.13 6.54
CA GLY A 148 5.27 12.62 7.06
C GLY A 148 5.30 11.10 7.20
N ARG A 149 6.49 10.50 7.33
CA ARG A 149 6.74 9.04 7.26
C ARG A 149 5.80 8.22 8.13
N ARG A 150 5.55 8.62 9.38
CA ARG A 150 4.70 7.85 10.32
C ARG A 150 3.24 7.77 9.89
N ALA A 151 2.72 8.79 9.18
CA ALA A 151 1.37 8.74 8.64
C ALA A 151 1.29 7.90 7.36
N LEU A 152 2.34 7.92 6.54
CA LEU A 152 2.47 7.09 5.35
C LEU A 152 2.53 5.60 5.73
N GLU A 153 3.40 5.24 6.68
CA GLU A 153 3.49 3.89 7.27
C GLU A 153 2.13 3.35 7.73
N GLN A 154 1.37 4.17 8.49
CA GLN A 154 0.03 3.81 8.95
C GLN A 154 -1.02 3.74 7.82
N GLU A 155 -0.81 4.44 6.70
CA GLU A 155 -1.65 4.31 5.50
C GLU A 155 -1.32 3.02 4.75
N LEU A 156 -0.04 2.71 4.51
CA LEU A 156 0.42 1.49 3.87
C LEU A 156 -0.01 0.23 4.64
N ARG A 157 0.16 0.22 5.97
CA ARG A 157 -0.32 -0.88 6.82
C ARG A 157 -1.83 -1.08 6.73
N ARG A 158 -2.62 -0.01 6.59
CA ARG A 158 -4.08 -0.09 6.35
C ARG A 158 -4.45 -0.49 4.92
N LYS A 159 -3.51 -0.42 3.98
CA LYS A 159 -3.61 -1.04 2.65
C LYS A 159 -3.16 -2.51 2.63
N GLY A 160 -2.66 -3.03 3.76
CA GLY A 160 -2.18 -4.41 3.86
C GLY A 160 -0.85 -4.66 3.16
N VAL A 161 -0.09 -3.59 2.86
CA VAL A 161 1.31 -3.67 2.46
C VAL A 161 2.12 -4.20 3.64
N SER A 162 3.11 -5.06 3.39
CA SER A 162 3.95 -5.64 4.45
C SER A 162 4.79 -4.57 5.15
N GLN A 163 5.34 -4.89 6.33
CA GLN A 163 6.23 -3.95 7.03
C GLN A 163 7.55 -3.74 6.27
N GLU A 164 8.04 -4.76 5.57
CA GLU A 164 9.27 -4.73 4.78
C GLU A 164 9.12 -3.86 3.53
N ASP A 165 8.10 -4.12 2.72
CA ASP A 165 7.79 -3.30 1.53
C ASP A 165 7.49 -1.84 1.93
N SER A 166 6.82 -1.64 3.08
CA SER A 166 6.58 -0.32 3.63
C SER A 166 7.88 0.38 4.03
N ALA A 167 8.85 -0.33 4.62
CA ALA A 167 10.14 0.25 4.99
C ALA A 167 10.91 0.69 3.74
N VAL A 168 11.05 -0.20 2.75
CA VAL A 168 11.70 0.08 1.45
C VAL A 168 11.03 1.24 0.73
N ALA A 169 9.69 1.28 0.68
CA ALA A 169 8.97 2.38 0.06
C ALA A 169 9.14 3.72 0.80
N LEU A 170 9.31 3.71 2.12
CA LEU A 170 9.53 4.91 2.91
C LEU A 170 10.96 5.43 2.82
N GLU A 171 11.96 4.58 2.52
CA GLU A 171 13.35 5.00 2.26
C GLU A 171 13.47 5.97 1.08
N THR A 172 12.50 5.98 0.15
CA THR A 172 12.45 6.99 -0.93
C THR A 172 12.08 8.39 -0.44
N VAL A 173 11.80 8.58 0.86
CA VAL A 173 11.63 9.89 1.51
C VAL A 173 12.75 10.04 2.54
N THR A 174 13.71 10.91 2.21
CA THR A 174 14.84 11.22 3.08
C THR A 174 14.42 12.09 4.27
N ALA A 175 15.33 12.25 5.25
CA ALA A 175 15.11 13.17 6.35
C ALA A 175 15.03 14.64 5.87
N ASP A 176 15.79 14.98 4.83
CA ASP A 176 15.82 16.32 4.24
C ASP A 176 14.52 16.61 3.47
N ASP A 177 14.03 15.65 2.67
CA ASP A 177 12.70 15.74 2.02
C ASP A 177 11.59 15.99 3.05
N GLU A 178 11.62 15.28 4.18
CA GLU A 178 10.63 15.43 5.25
C GLU A 178 10.75 16.80 5.94
N TYR A 179 11.98 17.31 6.14
CA TYR A 179 12.24 18.62 6.73
C TYR A 179 11.79 19.77 5.80
N GLU A 180 12.17 19.72 4.52
CA GLU A 180 11.75 20.70 3.51
C GLU A 180 10.22 20.72 3.38
N ARG A 181 9.59 19.55 3.29
CA ARG A 181 8.13 19.46 3.14
C ARG A 181 7.39 19.97 4.38
N ALA A 182 7.91 19.71 5.57
CA ALA A 182 7.39 20.32 6.81
C ALA A 182 7.55 21.86 6.78
N THR A 183 8.68 22.36 6.30
CA THR A 183 9.00 23.79 6.20
C THR A 183 8.00 24.52 5.29
N GLU A 184 7.72 23.98 4.10
CA GLU A 184 6.69 24.53 3.20
C GLU A 184 5.29 24.58 3.82
N LEU A 185 4.92 23.54 4.59
CA LEU A 185 3.62 23.47 5.28
C LEU A 185 3.54 24.52 6.40
N VAL A 186 4.63 24.74 7.14
CA VAL A 186 4.71 25.78 8.19
C VAL A 186 4.66 27.17 7.57
N ARG A 187 5.50 27.49 6.57
CA ARG A 187 5.45 28.75 5.81
C ARG A 187 4.06 29.08 5.29
N ARG A 188 3.40 28.09 4.69
CA ARG A 188 2.02 28.23 4.20
C ARG A 188 1.03 28.50 5.32
N LYS A 189 1.21 27.88 6.50
CA LYS A 189 0.30 28.06 7.63
C LYS A 189 0.54 29.38 8.36
N LEU A 190 1.79 29.84 8.51
CA LEU A 190 2.17 31.14 9.09
C LEU A 190 1.42 32.30 8.41
N ARG A 191 1.39 32.33 7.07
CA ARG A 191 0.61 33.30 6.26
C ARG A 191 -0.91 33.33 6.52
N SER A 192 -1.43 32.40 7.32
CA SER A 192 -2.85 32.29 7.68
C SER A 192 -3.11 32.33 9.20
N LEU A 193 -2.11 32.70 9.99
CA LEU A 193 -2.28 32.95 11.43
C LEU A 193 -2.67 34.42 11.66
N PRO A 194 -3.43 34.72 12.73
CA PRO A 194 -3.69 36.09 13.15
C PRO A 194 -2.39 36.82 13.52
N ALA A 195 -2.29 38.10 13.15
CA ALA A 195 -1.25 38.98 13.65
C ALA A 195 -1.34 39.11 15.19
N GLY A 196 -0.20 39.21 15.87
CA GLY A 196 -0.14 39.29 17.34
C GLY A 196 -0.48 37.99 18.08
N LEU A 197 -0.52 36.84 17.38
CA LEU A 197 -0.67 35.55 18.06
C LEU A 197 0.58 35.23 18.89
N GLU A 198 0.40 35.07 20.20
CA GLU A 198 1.45 34.71 21.16
C GLU A 198 2.23 33.45 20.72
N ARG A 199 3.56 33.51 20.86
CA ARG A 199 4.55 32.60 20.26
C ARG A 199 4.34 31.14 20.67
N GLU A 200 4.15 30.83 21.95
CA GLU A 200 3.91 29.48 22.44
C GLU A 200 2.58 28.90 21.94
N LYS A 201 1.52 29.70 21.87
CA LYS A 201 0.24 29.28 21.24
C LYS A 201 0.43 28.97 19.76
N ALA A 202 1.21 29.78 19.04
CA ALA A 202 1.50 29.55 17.62
C ALA A 202 2.34 28.29 17.39
N ILE A 203 3.45 28.12 18.14
CA ILE A 203 4.31 26.94 18.09
C ILE A 203 3.50 25.67 18.38
N ARG A 204 2.73 25.62 19.47
CA ARG A 204 1.87 24.47 19.81
C ARG A 204 0.88 24.15 18.69
N ARG A 205 0.29 25.16 18.05
CA ARG A 205 -0.66 24.99 16.94
C ARG A 205 0.00 24.41 15.69
N LEU A 206 1.21 24.83 15.37
CA LEU A 206 1.98 24.39 14.20
C LEU A 206 2.58 22.99 14.41
N VAL A 207 3.22 22.74 15.56
CA VAL A 207 3.75 21.41 15.93
C VAL A 207 2.60 20.39 15.98
N GLY A 208 1.46 20.74 16.58
CA GLY A 208 0.28 19.86 16.58
C GLY A 208 -0.32 19.63 15.20
N MET A 209 -0.18 20.58 14.26
CA MET A 209 -0.60 20.41 12.86
C MET A 209 0.30 19.41 12.12
N LEU A 210 1.62 19.51 12.28
CA LEU A 210 2.59 18.56 11.71
C LEU A 210 2.45 17.16 12.34
N ALA A 211 2.29 17.07 13.67
CA ALA A 211 2.10 15.79 14.36
C ALA A 211 0.87 15.01 13.84
N ARG A 212 -0.28 15.68 13.64
CA ARG A 212 -1.47 15.05 13.01
C ARG A 212 -1.25 14.65 11.55
N ARG A 213 -0.16 15.10 10.93
CA ARG A 213 0.22 14.80 9.55
C ARG A 213 1.34 13.77 9.42
N GLY A 214 1.86 13.26 10.55
CA GLY A 214 2.80 12.13 10.60
C GLY A 214 4.27 12.50 10.81
N TYR A 215 4.60 13.78 10.96
CA TYR A 215 5.97 14.23 11.19
C TYR A 215 6.43 13.88 12.62
N GLY A 216 7.72 13.51 12.76
CA GLY A 216 8.34 13.29 14.06
C GLY A 216 8.37 14.55 14.93
N HIS A 217 8.32 14.40 16.25
CA HIS A 217 8.27 15.54 17.18
C HIS A 217 9.50 16.46 17.05
N SER A 218 10.70 15.88 16.90
CA SER A 218 11.95 16.60 16.69
C SER A 218 11.92 17.47 15.43
N VAL A 219 11.60 16.89 14.27
CA VAL A 219 11.45 17.61 13.00
C VAL A 219 10.39 18.70 13.11
N ALA A 220 9.20 18.35 13.64
CA ALA A 220 8.11 19.30 13.77
C ALA A 220 8.45 20.50 14.67
N TYR A 221 9.15 20.30 15.77
CA TYR A 221 9.58 21.39 16.65
C TYR A 221 10.71 22.22 16.02
N ALA A 222 11.72 21.57 15.43
CA ALA A 222 12.86 22.23 14.81
C ALA A 222 12.44 23.15 13.66
N VAL A 223 11.62 22.65 12.73
CA VAL A 223 11.08 23.42 11.60
C VAL A 223 10.24 24.60 12.09
N VAL A 224 9.33 24.36 13.04
CA VAL A 224 8.44 25.42 13.54
C VAL A 224 9.22 26.50 14.28
N LYS A 225 10.27 26.14 15.03
CA LYS A 225 11.14 27.11 15.68
C LYS A 225 11.92 27.92 14.65
N ALA A 226 12.59 27.27 13.69
CA ALA A 226 13.40 27.94 12.67
C ALA A 226 12.57 28.93 11.82
N GLU A 227 11.38 28.52 11.39
CA GLU A 227 10.48 29.37 10.60
C GLU A 227 9.81 30.49 11.39
N TRP A 228 9.67 30.32 12.71
CA TRP A 228 9.18 31.39 13.58
C TRP A 228 10.28 32.42 13.86
N ASP A 229 11.46 31.96 14.29
CA ASP A 229 12.60 32.82 14.61
C ASP A 229 13.09 33.58 13.35
N GLY A 230 13.00 32.96 12.16
CA GLY A 230 13.28 33.62 10.88
C GLY A 230 12.18 34.57 10.37
N ALA A 231 10.94 34.44 10.85
CA ALA A 231 9.86 35.40 10.56
C ALA A 231 9.94 36.63 11.49
N ASP A 232 10.28 36.43 12.76
CA ASP A 232 10.51 37.51 13.73
C ASP A 232 11.81 38.30 13.41
N GLY A 233 12.83 37.64 12.85
CA GLY A 233 14.11 38.24 12.46
C GLY A 233 14.08 39.27 11.31
N LEU A 234 12.92 39.47 10.66
CA LEU A 234 12.68 40.56 9.69
C LEU A 234 11.95 41.76 10.32
N GLY A 235 11.77 41.78 11.66
CA GLY A 235 10.98 42.78 12.38
C GLY A 235 11.71 43.56 13.48
N HIS A 236 12.99 43.28 13.74
CA HIS A 236 13.83 44.01 14.71
C HIS A 236 15.24 44.24 14.16
N GLU A 237 15.39 45.26 13.33
CA GLU A 237 16.66 46.00 13.25
C GLU A 237 16.76 46.95 14.45
N ASP A 238 17.95 46.97 15.04
CA ASP A 238 18.48 47.84 16.09
C ASP A 238 17.59 48.99 16.65
N ALA A 239 17.24 48.85 17.93
CA ALA A 239 17.12 50.00 18.82
C ALA A 239 18.38 50.04 19.71
N PRO A 240 19.25 51.06 19.58
CA PRO A 240 20.43 51.18 20.44
C PRO A 240 20.00 51.42 21.89
N LEU A 241 20.71 50.79 22.82
CA LEU A 241 20.60 51.08 24.25
C LEU A 241 21.38 52.37 24.55
N ASP A 242 20.68 53.38 25.06
CA ASP A 242 21.22 54.61 25.66
C ASP A 242 20.48 54.85 26.99
#